data_AF-A0A1E7XY95-F1
#
_entry.id   AF-A0A1E7XY95-F1
#
_cell.length_a   1.000
_cell.length_b   1.000
_cell.length_c   1.000
_cell.angle_alpha   90.00
_cell.angle_beta   90.00
_cell.angle_gamma   90.00
#
_symmetry.space_group_name_H-M   'P 1'
#
loop_
_entity.id
_entity.type
_entity.pdbx_description
1 polymer ?
#
loop_
_entity_poly.entity_id
_entity_poly.type
_entity_poly.pdbx_seq_one_letter_code
_entity_poly.pdbx_strand_id
1 'polypeptide(L)'
;MTSSRRAILAILGREEAEPETMVDEDGVKRPPTPPAPPAVSPSAPGGDDDTKAYSADETRDLLARAAGIEIGPDGVRLTDKDGGTLLDEADGRHLDYRTARRDPAMRRAVRAVYRGDLSGMPAAQRRSAMRQAWRLSGPYDRRRAIDTSPNRRYIPSGSIARSLKRRRDREGAARLLCDLYYEDAGAAGNVVRAGYPDDKRSAFVFMNRTKVQRYDKDVFGRKKDKDGNPVLLHRKGDAIVGDYVSARTGRPVHGPLPNPKGAAARSYLSMIWKPTNGVPSEQDVRDVCDVFRACDDDPETQARMMWDMCYGTGAATNPDGDVEFAKRILGGRKAHKRGVGLLNRFSAGKGQGNAARMVAYRKPMTTEAARIFLEMEPGDGRRANTGYTRRKRGKDGRMHDVRPARLTEMRNFIHSVYEI
;
A
#
# COMPACT_ATOMS: atom_id res chain seq x y z
N MET A 1 -18.24 -31.02 8.20
CA MET A 1 -18.10 -29.54 8.25
C MET A 1 -16.74 -29.19 7.68
N THR A 2 -16.69 -28.40 6.61
CA THR A 2 -15.45 -27.96 5.95
C THR A 2 -14.64 -27.01 6.85
N SER A 3 -13.33 -26.90 6.62
CA SER A 3 -12.41 -26.09 7.42
C SER A 3 -12.84 -24.61 7.50
N SER A 4 -13.35 -24.05 6.40
CA SER A 4 -13.82 -22.65 6.32
C SER A 4 -15.04 -22.36 7.21
N ARG A 5 -15.96 -23.32 7.36
CA ARG A 5 -17.11 -23.15 8.28
C ARG A 5 -16.67 -23.11 9.75
N ARG A 6 -15.57 -23.78 10.13
CA ARG A 6 -15.01 -23.70 11.48
C ARG A 6 -14.35 -22.34 11.75
N ALA A 7 -13.62 -21.78 10.79
CA ALA A 7 -13.02 -20.44 10.92
C ALA A 7 -14.09 -19.34 11.08
N ILE A 8 -15.18 -19.40 10.28
CA ILE A 8 -16.28 -18.43 10.37
C ILE A 8 -17.06 -18.57 11.69
N LEU A 9 -17.21 -19.80 12.23
CA LEU A 9 -17.82 -20.01 13.55
C LEU A 9 -16.92 -19.51 14.70
N ALA A 10 -15.59 -19.51 14.55
CA ALA A 10 -14.68 -18.94 15.55
C ALA A 10 -14.84 -17.41 15.68
N ILE A 11 -15.27 -16.72 14.62
CA ILE A 11 -15.63 -15.29 14.64
C ILE A 11 -16.85 -15.03 15.55
N LEU A 12 -17.76 -16.01 15.72
CA LEU A 12 -18.90 -15.88 16.64
C LEU A 12 -18.50 -16.03 18.11
N GLY A 13 -17.40 -16.73 18.42
CA GLY A 13 -16.98 -17.02 19.80
C GLY A 13 -16.16 -15.92 20.48
N ARG A 14 -15.87 -14.79 19.82
CA ARG A 14 -15.03 -13.69 20.36
C ARG A 14 -15.83 -12.48 20.89
N GLU A 15 -17.16 -12.47 20.81
CA GLU A 15 -18.00 -11.28 21.09
C GLU A 15 -18.98 -11.44 22.28
N GLU A 16 -18.67 -12.25 23.29
CA GLU A 16 -19.38 -12.15 24.59
C GLU A 16 -18.58 -11.29 25.57
N ALA A 17 -18.62 -9.98 25.36
CA ALA A 17 -18.43 -9.00 26.41
C ALA A 17 -19.49 -7.91 26.20
N GLU A 18 -20.60 -8.01 26.95
CA GLU A 18 -21.65 -7.01 26.93
C GLU A 18 -21.10 -5.66 27.43
N PRO A 19 -21.37 -4.53 26.74
CA PRO A 19 -21.01 -3.22 27.27
C PRO A 19 -21.99 -2.82 28.37
N GLU A 20 -21.48 -2.63 29.59
CA GLU A 20 -22.20 -2.00 30.70
C GLU A 20 -22.73 -0.63 30.28
N THR A 21 -24.04 -0.44 30.40
CA THR A 21 -24.70 0.85 30.19
C THR A 21 -24.48 1.75 31.41
N MET A 22 -23.72 2.84 31.27
CA MET A 22 -23.70 3.92 32.27
C MET A 22 -24.86 4.89 32.05
N VAL A 23 -25.53 5.26 33.13
CA VAL A 23 -26.62 6.25 33.18
C VAL A 23 -26.04 7.54 33.77
N ASP A 24 -26.08 8.64 33.01
CA ASP A 24 -25.65 9.96 33.49
C ASP A 24 -26.74 10.61 34.38
N GLU A 25 -26.33 11.47 35.32
CA GLU A 25 -27.13 12.02 36.43
C GLU A 25 -28.37 12.86 36.06
N ASP A 26 -28.57 13.24 34.79
CA ASP A 26 -29.67 14.12 34.37
C ASP A 26 -30.85 13.39 33.68
N GLY A 27 -30.88 12.05 33.63
CA GLY A 27 -32.04 11.28 33.17
C GLY A 27 -32.46 11.45 31.70
N VAL A 28 -31.69 12.20 30.88
CA VAL A 28 -31.96 12.38 29.45
C VAL A 28 -31.21 11.34 28.62
N LYS A 29 -31.95 10.40 28.00
CA LYS A 29 -31.40 9.47 26.99
C LYS A 29 -31.00 10.24 25.73
N ARG A 30 -29.71 10.58 25.59
CA ARG A 30 -29.13 11.07 24.34
C ARG A 30 -28.45 9.90 23.62
N PRO A 31 -28.56 9.78 22.29
CA PRO A 31 -27.70 8.87 21.56
C PRO A 31 -26.24 9.25 21.81
N PRO A 32 -25.32 8.29 22.00
CA PRO A 32 -23.92 8.60 22.18
C PRO A 32 -23.47 9.42 20.98
N THR A 33 -22.84 10.57 21.25
CA THR A 33 -22.11 11.33 20.24
C THR A 33 -21.25 10.32 19.47
N PRO A 34 -21.41 10.18 18.14
CA PRO A 34 -20.61 9.22 17.41
C PRO A 34 -19.15 9.54 17.69
N PRO A 35 -18.33 8.55 18.13
CA PRO A 35 -16.93 8.81 18.36
C PRO A 35 -16.37 9.42 17.08
N ALA A 36 -15.59 10.50 17.23
CA ALA A 36 -14.81 11.02 16.13
C ALA A 36 -14.11 9.82 15.46
N PRO A 37 -14.17 9.69 14.12
CA PRO A 37 -13.60 8.53 13.45
C PRO A 37 -12.18 8.36 13.96
N PRO A 38 -11.78 7.16 14.44
CA PRO A 38 -10.46 6.97 14.98
C PRO A 38 -9.48 7.47 13.92
N ALA A 39 -8.60 8.39 14.34
CA ALA A 39 -7.49 8.80 13.50
C ALA A 39 -6.81 7.51 13.08
N VAL A 40 -6.89 7.17 11.79
CA VAL A 40 -6.16 6.03 11.23
C VAL A 40 -4.69 6.49 11.22
N SER A 41 -4.07 6.41 12.39
CA SER A 41 -2.64 6.21 12.51
C SER A 41 -2.33 4.98 11.67
N PRO A 42 -1.34 5.02 10.76
CA PRO A 42 -0.73 3.78 10.34
C PRO A 42 -0.33 3.11 11.63
N SER A 43 -0.76 1.87 11.85
CA SER A 43 -0.50 1.11 13.06
C SER A 43 0.91 1.44 13.56
N ALA A 44 0.99 2.32 14.57
CA ALA A 44 1.88 2.03 15.66
C ALA A 44 1.46 0.62 16.09
N PRO A 45 2.39 -0.30 16.35
CA PRO A 45 2.01 -1.58 16.93
C PRO A 45 1.07 -1.26 18.09
N GLY A 46 -0.21 -1.61 17.89
CA GLY A 46 -1.28 -1.37 18.84
C GLY A 46 -1.24 -2.54 19.79
N GLY A 47 -1.24 -2.22 21.07
CA GLY A 47 -0.98 -3.12 22.16
C GLY A 47 -0.07 -2.40 23.14
N ASP A 48 -0.67 -1.50 23.91
CA ASP A 48 -0.07 -1.00 25.15
C ASP A 48 0.19 -2.22 26.03
N ASP A 49 1.42 -2.71 25.96
CA ASP A 49 2.07 -3.44 27.01
C ASP A 49 3.17 -2.50 27.52
N ASP A 50 2.74 -1.46 28.23
CA ASP A 50 3.62 -0.47 28.91
C ASP A 50 4.53 -1.15 29.97
N THR A 51 4.38 -2.47 30.16
CA THR A 51 5.18 -3.32 31.06
C THR A 51 6.64 -3.51 30.62
N LYS A 52 7.00 -3.16 29.38
CA LYS A 52 8.35 -3.32 28.83
C LYS A 52 9.10 -2.01 28.55
N ALA A 53 8.52 -0.86 28.88
CA ALA A 53 9.20 0.43 28.74
C ALA A 53 9.94 0.81 30.02
N TYR A 54 11.13 1.41 29.90
CA TYR A 54 11.73 2.16 30.99
C TYR A 54 10.89 3.39 31.31
N SER A 55 10.84 3.77 32.58
CA SER A 55 10.25 5.04 33.00
C SER A 55 10.98 6.24 32.37
N ALA A 56 10.35 7.41 32.43
CA ALA A 56 10.96 8.65 31.94
C ALA A 56 12.24 9.02 32.70
N ASP A 57 12.35 8.68 33.99
CA ASP A 57 13.53 8.94 34.82
C ASP A 57 14.66 7.94 34.50
N GLU A 58 14.36 6.64 34.43
CA GLU A 58 15.34 5.62 34.01
C GLU A 58 15.87 5.89 32.59
N THR A 59 15.00 6.30 31.67
CA THR A 59 15.38 6.69 30.31
C THR A 59 16.33 7.89 30.32
N ARG A 60 16.10 8.89 31.19
CA ARG A 60 16.99 10.05 31.34
C ARG A 60 18.36 9.63 31.90
N ASP A 61 18.39 8.77 32.91
CA ASP A 61 19.64 8.27 33.49
C ASP A 61 20.48 7.48 32.46
N LEU A 62 19.85 6.55 31.74
CA LEU A 62 20.51 5.77 30.70
C LEU A 62 21.11 6.66 29.60
N LEU A 63 20.35 7.65 29.13
CA LEU A 63 20.81 8.59 28.11
C LEU A 63 21.92 9.52 28.62
N ALA A 64 21.89 9.91 29.90
CA ALA A 64 22.93 10.74 30.50
C ALA A 64 24.27 9.99 30.63
N ARG A 65 24.21 8.67 30.84
CA ARG A 65 25.40 7.78 30.93
C ARG A 65 25.92 7.33 29.56
N ALA A 66 25.10 7.40 28.53
CA ALA A 66 25.44 6.94 27.19
C ALA A 66 26.49 7.85 26.52
N ALA A 67 27.59 7.24 26.08
CA ALA A 67 28.57 7.88 25.20
C ALA A 67 28.30 7.55 23.72
N GLY A 68 27.74 6.36 23.43
CA GLY A 68 27.35 5.92 22.09
C GLY A 68 25.85 5.63 22.00
N ILE A 69 25.24 6.02 20.88
CA ILE A 69 23.84 5.73 20.56
C ILE A 69 23.75 5.24 19.12
N GLU A 70 23.31 4.00 18.95
CA GLU A 70 23.06 3.39 17.65
C GLU A 70 21.58 3.04 17.50
N ILE A 71 21.05 3.21 16.28
CA ILE A 71 19.66 2.87 15.95
C ILE A 71 19.72 1.86 14.80
N GLY A 72 19.44 0.61 15.13
CA GLY A 72 19.47 -0.53 14.21
C GLY A 72 18.09 -1.05 13.83
N PRO A 73 18.03 -2.18 13.10
CA PRO A 73 16.77 -2.84 12.78
C PRO A 73 16.02 -3.33 14.02
N ASP A 74 16.75 -3.73 15.06
CA ASP A 74 16.20 -4.37 16.26
C ASP A 74 15.87 -3.36 17.38
N GLY A 75 16.33 -2.11 17.26
CA GLY A 75 16.03 -1.04 18.21
C GLY A 75 17.21 -0.13 18.46
N VAL A 76 17.21 0.53 19.62
CA VAL A 76 18.30 1.37 20.11
C VAL A 76 19.32 0.52 20.87
N ARG A 77 20.60 0.75 20.61
CA ARG A 77 21.70 0.31 21.48
C ARG A 77 22.40 1.52 22.09
N LEU A 78 22.58 1.50 23.41
CA LEU A 78 23.31 2.52 24.16
C LEU A 78 24.60 1.90 24.72
N THR A 79 25.72 2.59 24.54
CA THR A 79 27.01 2.19 25.12
C THR A 79 27.56 3.29 26.02
N ASP A 80 28.24 2.91 27.10
CA ASP A 80 28.98 3.83 27.94
C ASP A 80 30.30 4.27 27.27
N LYS A 81 31.08 5.10 27.98
CA LYS A 81 32.36 5.64 27.53
C LYS A 81 33.46 4.57 27.36
N ASP A 82 33.34 3.46 28.06
CA ASP A 82 34.30 2.35 28.07
C ASP A 82 33.91 1.28 27.04
N GLY A 83 32.80 1.49 26.31
CA GLY A 83 32.26 0.58 25.30
C GLY A 83 31.32 -0.49 25.86
N GLY A 84 31.00 -0.44 27.15
CA GLY A 84 30.04 -1.33 27.79
C GLY A 84 28.62 -1.07 27.34
N THR A 85 27.83 -2.12 27.10
CA THR A 85 26.41 -2.00 26.75
C THR A 85 25.60 -1.55 27.97
N LEU A 86 24.98 -0.37 27.88
CA LEU A 86 24.03 0.13 28.88
C LEU A 86 22.61 -0.36 28.60
N LEU A 87 22.27 -0.49 27.32
CA LEU A 87 20.97 -0.97 26.86
C LEU A 87 21.12 -1.57 25.45
N ASP A 88 20.45 -2.70 25.24
CA ASP A 88 20.11 -3.19 23.90
C ASP A 88 18.59 -3.45 23.84
N GLU A 89 17.86 -2.68 23.04
CA GLU A 89 16.42 -2.88 22.89
C GLU A 89 16.07 -4.23 22.24
N ALA A 90 17.04 -4.94 21.63
CA ALA A 90 16.86 -6.31 21.17
C ALA A 90 16.53 -7.30 22.31
N ASP A 91 16.92 -6.97 23.55
CA ASP A 91 16.63 -7.77 24.75
C ASP A 91 15.18 -7.58 25.26
N GLY A 92 14.39 -6.73 24.58
CA GLY A 92 12.95 -6.63 24.78
C GLY A 92 12.47 -5.54 25.74
N ARG A 93 13.38 -4.73 26.30
CA ARG A 93 13.02 -3.53 27.09
C ARG A 93 13.31 -2.26 26.28
N HIS A 94 12.40 -1.30 26.29
CA HIS A 94 12.45 -0.14 25.40
C HIS A 94 12.57 1.19 26.16
N LEU A 95 13.25 2.17 25.57
CA LEU A 95 13.28 3.53 26.13
C LEU A 95 11.87 4.17 26.08
N ASP A 96 11.54 5.01 27.07
CA ASP A 96 10.41 5.92 26.93
C ASP A 96 10.66 6.85 25.75
N TYR A 97 9.91 6.65 24.66
CA TYR A 97 10.10 7.37 23.41
C TYR A 97 9.84 8.88 23.57
N ARG A 98 8.99 9.30 24.51
CA ARG A 98 8.64 10.71 24.73
C ARG A 98 9.82 11.46 25.33
N THR A 99 10.55 10.82 26.22
CA THR A 99 11.80 11.30 26.80
C THR A 99 12.94 11.20 25.80
N ALA A 100 13.16 10.02 25.20
CA ALA A 100 14.26 9.79 24.27
C ALA A 100 14.25 10.77 23.08
N ARG A 101 13.09 11.09 22.49
CA ARG A 101 13.02 12.04 21.36
C ARG A 101 13.47 13.47 21.69
N ARG A 102 13.46 13.84 22.99
CA ARG A 102 13.85 15.18 23.45
C ARG A 102 15.36 15.28 23.67
N ASP A 103 16.04 14.15 23.83
CA ASP A 103 17.48 14.10 24.04
C ASP A 103 18.27 14.55 22.77
N PRO A 104 19.23 15.48 22.89
CA PRO A 104 20.03 15.94 21.75
C PRO A 104 20.88 14.85 21.08
N ALA A 105 21.44 13.90 21.82
CA ALA A 105 22.28 12.84 21.27
C ALA A 105 21.42 11.83 20.48
N MET A 106 20.25 11.46 21.01
CA MET A 106 19.25 10.65 20.32
C MET A 106 18.81 11.31 19.02
N ARG A 107 18.54 12.63 19.03
CA ARG A 107 18.18 13.36 17.80
C ARG A 107 19.30 13.34 16.76
N ARG A 108 20.57 13.36 17.18
CA ARG A 108 21.71 13.19 16.26
C ARG A 108 21.74 11.78 15.67
N ALA A 109 21.56 10.74 16.47
CA ALA A 109 21.49 9.36 16.01
C ALA A 109 20.34 9.12 15.01
N VAL A 110 19.14 9.63 15.31
CA VAL A 110 17.98 9.60 14.39
C VAL A 110 18.32 10.25 13.04
N ARG A 111 18.96 11.42 13.06
CA ARG A 111 19.38 12.12 11.84
C ARG A 111 20.44 11.37 11.07
N ALA A 112 21.33 10.65 11.76
CA ALA A 112 22.33 9.80 11.14
C ALA A 112 21.66 8.68 10.35
N VAL A 113 20.65 7.99 10.89
CA VAL A 113 19.89 6.96 10.15
C VAL A 113 19.20 7.53 8.91
N TYR A 114 18.59 8.72 9.03
CA TYR A 114 17.91 9.35 7.90
C TYR A 114 18.85 9.80 6.78
N ARG A 115 20.13 10.06 7.06
CA ARG A 115 21.09 10.56 6.07
C ARG A 115 22.11 9.50 5.65
N GLY A 116 22.29 8.49 6.48
CA GLY A 116 23.30 7.45 6.32
C GLY A 116 23.01 6.55 5.14
N ASP A 117 24.07 5.96 4.61
CA ASP A 117 23.94 4.89 3.65
C ASP A 117 23.51 3.60 4.36
N LEU A 118 22.34 3.09 3.98
CA LEU A 118 21.81 1.83 4.48
C LEU A 118 21.95 0.69 3.45
N SER A 119 22.69 0.92 2.36
CA SER A 119 22.83 -0.02 1.24
C SER A 119 23.38 -1.39 1.67
N GLY A 120 24.24 -1.43 2.70
CA GLY A 120 24.80 -2.65 3.28
C GLY A 120 23.79 -3.55 4.01
N MET A 121 22.55 -3.09 4.23
CA MET A 121 21.51 -3.87 4.91
C MET A 121 20.50 -4.49 3.92
N PRO A 122 19.95 -5.69 4.19
CA PRO A 122 18.76 -6.20 3.52
C PRO A 122 17.59 -5.22 3.58
N ALA A 123 16.71 -5.22 2.57
CA ALA A 123 15.63 -4.25 2.46
C ALA A 123 14.67 -4.27 3.68
N ALA A 124 14.43 -5.44 4.28
CA ALA A 124 13.61 -5.57 5.48
C ALA A 124 14.25 -4.87 6.69
N GLN A 125 15.55 -5.05 6.91
CA GLN A 125 16.29 -4.41 8.00
C GLN A 125 16.36 -2.88 7.80
N ARG A 126 16.55 -2.39 6.57
CA ARG A 126 16.46 -0.95 6.26
C ARG A 126 15.12 -0.35 6.68
N ARG A 127 14.02 -1.05 6.38
CA ARG A 127 12.66 -0.65 6.79
C ARG A 127 12.52 -0.66 8.31
N SER A 128 13.06 -1.67 8.99
CA SER A 128 13.03 -1.73 10.46
C SER A 128 13.81 -0.58 11.10
N ALA A 129 15.04 -0.32 10.68
CA ALA A 129 15.85 0.79 11.19
C ALA A 129 15.18 2.14 10.95
N MET A 130 14.62 2.35 9.75
CA MET A 130 13.86 3.56 9.43
C MET A 130 12.58 3.69 10.25
N ARG A 131 11.91 2.59 10.61
CA ARG A 131 10.76 2.60 11.54
C ARG A 131 11.18 2.98 12.96
N GLN A 132 12.31 2.47 13.45
CA GLN A 132 12.84 2.84 14.77
C GLN A 132 13.22 4.32 14.83
N ALA A 133 13.96 4.82 13.83
CA ALA A 133 14.25 6.24 13.70
C ALA A 133 12.96 7.08 13.57
N TRP A 134 11.94 6.57 12.87
CA TRP A 134 10.64 7.24 12.76
C TRP A 134 9.93 7.35 14.12
N ARG A 135 9.91 6.28 14.92
CA ARG A 135 9.35 6.25 16.29
C ARG A 135 9.98 7.34 17.15
N LEU A 136 11.30 7.46 17.13
CA LEU A 136 12.09 8.36 17.99
C LEU A 136 12.23 9.79 17.44
N SER A 137 11.80 10.04 16.21
CA SER A 137 11.92 11.36 15.58
C SER A 137 10.80 12.35 15.95
N GLY A 138 11.17 13.62 16.11
CA GLY A 138 10.23 14.73 16.25
C GLY A 138 9.61 15.17 14.91
N PRO A 139 8.54 16.02 14.93
CA PRO A 139 7.83 16.46 13.72
C PRO A 139 8.73 17.13 12.66
N TYR A 140 9.70 17.94 13.11
CA TYR A 140 10.64 18.62 12.21
C TYR A 140 11.56 17.64 11.48
N ASP A 141 12.16 16.71 12.22
CA ASP A 141 13.07 15.72 11.67
C ASP A 141 12.34 14.75 10.71
N ARG A 142 11.09 14.39 11.04
CA ARG A 142 10.17 13.64 10.14
C ARG A 142 9.91 14.36 8.83
N ARG A 143 9.57 15.64 8.87
CA ARG A 143 9.33 16.44 7.65
C ARG A 143 10.59 16.51 6.80
N ARG A 144 11.74 16.82 7.40
CA ARG A 144 13.02 16.89 6.70
C ARG A 144 13.41 15.55 6.09
N ALA A 145 13.14 14.44 6.77
CA ALA A 145 13.38 13.10 6.24
C ALA A 145 12.53 12.83 4.99
N ILE A 146 11.24 13.18 5.01
CA ILE A 146 10.38 13.07 3.82
C ILE A 146 10.92 13.92 2.66
N ASP A 147 11.40 15.14 2.95
CA ASP A 147 11.84 16.09 1.92
C ASP A 147 13.19 15.76 1.29
N THR A 148 14.12 15.18 2.06
CA THR A 148 15.54 15.12 1.66
C THR A 148 16.25 13.81 1.96
N SER A 149 15.65 12.88 2.70
CA SER A 149 16.33 11.64 3.04
C SER A 149 16.50 10.75 1.80
N PRO A 150 17.71 10.22 1.54
CA PRO A 150 17.90 9.16 0.54
C PRO A 150 17.17 7.85 0.90
N ASN A 151 16.68 7.73 2.15
CA ASN A 151 15.99 6.57 2.69
C ASN A 151 14.48 6.77 2.80
N ARG A 152 13.92 7.87 2.27
CA ARG A 152 12.48 8.20 2.41
C ARG A 152 11.52 7.12 1.91
N ARG A 153 11.93 6.29 0.95
CA ARG A 153 11.14 5.14 0.46
C ARG A 153 10.78 4.11 1.54
N TYR A 154 11.52 4.11 2.65
CA TYR A 154 11.28 3.23 3.78
C TYR A 154 10.43 3.86 4.90
N ILE A 155 10.07 5.15 4.78
CA ILE A 155 9.18 5.82 5.73
C ILE A 155 7.76 5.28 5.54
N PRO A 156 6.97 5.07 6.62
CA PRO A 156 5.59 4.63 6.51
C PRO A 156 4.77 5.51 5.57
N SER A 157 4.18 4.92 4.53
CA SER A 157 3.49 5.65 3.46
C SER A 157 2.31 6.48 3.96
N GLY A 158 1.60 6.04 5.00
CA GLY A 158 0.55 6.82 5.66
C GLY A 158 1.06 8.10 6.33
N SER A 159 2.31 8.11 6.81
CA SER A 159 2.96 9.31 7.34
C SER A 159 3.38 10.27 6.24
N ILE A 160 3.91 9.75 5.12
CA ILE A 160 4.19 10.57 3.92
C ILE A 160 2.89 11.20 3.41
N ALA A 161 1.85 10.41 3.18
CA ALA A 161 0.56 10.90 2.68
C ALA A 161 -0.01 12.01 3.57
N ARG A 162 -0.08 11.81 4.89
CA ARG A 162 -0.56 12.84 5.84
C ARG A 162 0.30 14.10 5.81
N SER A 163 1.62 13.97 5.69
CA SER A 163 2.53 15.11 5.57
C SER A 163 2.26 15.89 4.28
N LEU A 164 2.14 15.21 3.15
CA LEU A 164 1.93 15.82 1.83
C LEU A 164 0.57 16.53 1.74
N LYS A 165 -0.51 15.93 2.25
CA LYS A 165 -1.86 16.52 2.30
C LYS A 165 -1.93 17.86 3.03
N ARG A 166 -1.12 18.03 4.08
CA ARG A 166 -1.11 19.24 4.92
C ARG A 166 -0.26 20.38 4.34
N ARG A 167 0.41 20.18 3.20
CA ARG A 167 1.29 21.19 2.62
C ARG A 167 0.47 22.28 1.92
N ARG A 168 0.85 23.53 2.16
CA ARG A 168 0.36 24.69 1.40
C ARG A 168 0.88 24.65 -0.04
N ASP A 169 2.16 24.32 -0.22
CA ASP A 169 2.76 24.08 -1.53
C ASP A 169 2.34 22.70 -2.07
N ARG A 170 1.21 22.69 -2.79
CA ARG A 170 0.66 21.48 -3.42
C ARG A 170 1.53 20.98 -4.58
N GLU A 171 2.21 21.89 -5.28
CA GLU A 171 3.01 21.53 -6.44
C GLU A 171 4.32 20.85 -6.02
N GLY A 172 5.03 21.41 -5.02
CA GLY A 172 6.18 20.76 -4.41
C GLY A 172 5.83 19.42 -3.77
N ALA A 173 4.65 19.31 -3.14
CA ALA A 173 4.15 18.04 -2.60
C ALA A 173 3.96 16.96 -3.70
N ALA A 174 3.38 17.34 -4.85
CA ALA A 174 3.16 16.44 -5.97
C ALA A 174 4.48 16.05 -6.66
N ARG A 175 5.43 16.98 -6.78
CA ARG A 175 6.79 16.69 -7.26
C ARG A 175 7.50 15.69 -6.35
N LEU A 176 7.39 15.85 -5.03
CA LEU A 176 8.00 14.92 -4.07
C LEU A 176 7.45 13.50 -4.20
N LEU A 177 6.15 13.34 -4.49
CA LEU A 177 5.58 12.02 -4.80
C LEU A 177 6.13 11.46 -6.12
N CYS A 178 6.37 12.30 -7.14
CA CYS A 178 7.01 11.86 -8.38
C CYS A 178 8.46 11.44 -8.16
N ASP A 179 9.22 12.17 -7.35
CA ASP A 179 10.61 11.81 -7.02
C ASP A 179 10.66 10.48 -6.27
N LEU A 180 9.77 10.31 -5.27
CA LEU A 180 9.60 9.03 -4.58
C LEU A 180 9.27 7.89 -5.55
N TYR A 181 8.48 8.13 -6.60
CA TYR A 181 8.17 7.10 -7.60
C TYR A 181 9.40 6.66 -8.40
N TYR A 182 10.30 7.59 -8.73
CA TYR A 182 11.55 7.25 -9.43
C TYR A 182 12.57 6.60 -8.50
N GLU A 183 12.50 6.85 -7.19
CA GLU A 183 13.26 6.12 -6.18
C GLU A 183 12.71 4.70 -5.96
N ASP A 184 11.39 4.58 -5.81
CA ASP A 184 10.66 3.34 -5.55
C ASP A 184 9.17 3.50 -5.92
N ALA A 185 8.80 2.93 -7.07
CA ALA A 185 7.42 3.01 -7.58
C ALA A 185 6.39 2.33 -6.65
N GLY A 186 6.80 1.30 -5.91
CA GLY A 186 5.95 0.60 -4.94
C GLY A 186 5.68 1.49 -3.72
N ALA A 187 6.71 2.14 -3.19
CA ALA A 187 6.57 3.11 -2.11
C ALA A 187 5.63 4.27 -2.49
N ALA A 188 5.77 4.84 -3.68
CA ALA A 188 4.85 5.86 -4.18
C ALA A 188 3.41 5.34 -4.36
N GLY A 189 3.25 4.12 -4.90
CA GLY A 189 1.95 3.45 -4.99
C GLY A 189 1.25 3.28 -3.64
N ASN A 190 2.03 2.97 -2.59
CA ASN A 190 1.53 2.88 -1.22
C ASN A 190 1.11 4.25 -0.65
N VAL A 191 1.78 5.35 -1.02
CA VAL A 191 1.36 6.71 -0.66
C VAL A 191 0.03 7.08 -1.34
N VAL A 192 -0.13 6.69 -2.62
CA VAL A 192 -1.41 6.81 -3.35
C VAL A 192 -2.51 6.01 -2.67
N ARG A 193 -2.23 4.78 -2.23
CA ARG A 193 -3.19 3.96 -1.48
C ARG A 193 -3.57 4.58 -0.15
N ALA A 194 -2.61 5.20 0.54
CA ALA A 194 -2.84 5.98 1.77
C ALA A 194 -3.59 7.32 1.53
N GLY A 195 -3.98 7.58 0.28
CA GLY A 195 -4.93 8.62 -0.11
C GLY A 195 -4.31 9.95 -0.51
N TYR A 196 -3.01 10.00 -0.82
CA TYR A 196 -2.40 11.19 -1.45
C TYR A 196 -1.95 10.85 -2.88
N PRO A 197 -2.36 11.59 -3.93
CA PRO A 197 -2.98 12.92 -3.85
C PRO A 197 -4.46 12.95 -3.45
N ASP A 198 -4.83 13.98 -2.69
CA ASP A 198 -6.20 14.30 -2.23
C ASP A 198 -6.87 15.41 -3.06
N ASP A 199 -6.22 15.86 -4.14
CA ASP A 199 -6.75 16.84 -5.07
C ASP A 199 -6.45 16.47 -6.54
N LYS A 200 -7.33 16.94 -7.43
CA LYS A 200 -7.26 16.67 -8.87
C LYS A 200 -5.93 17.14 -9.49
N ARG A 201 -5.47 18.35 -9.17
CA ARG A 201 -4.27 18.94 -9.79
C ARG A 201 -3.03 18.10 -9.47
N SER A 202 -2.81 17.78 -8.21
CA SER A 202 -1.70 16.95 -7.75
C SER A 202 -1.75 15.54 -8.35
N ALA A 203 -2.95 14.94 -8.46
CA ALA A 203 -3.12 13.65 -9.14
C ALA A 203 -2.70 13.71 -10.61
N PHE A 204 -3.06 14.77 -11.35
CA PHE A 204 -2.65 14.94 -12.74
C PHE A 204 -1.15 15.20 -12.90
N VAL A 205 -0.52 15.92 -11.97
CA VAL A 205 0.95 16.09 -11.95
C VAL A 205 1.61 14.71 -11.87
N PHE A 206 1.23 13.89 -10.88
CA PHE A 206 1.77 12.54 -10.71
C PHE A 206 1.54 11.66 -11.94
N MET A 207 0.28 11.58 -12.42
CA MET A 207 -0.06 10.73 -13.56
C MET A 207 0.70 11.15 -14.83
N ASN A 208 0.80 12.45 -15.11
CA ASN A 208 1.48 12.92 -16.32
C ASN A 208 3.00 12.77 -16.24
N ARG A 209 3.59 13.01 -15.07
CA ARG A 209 5.05 12.91 -14.89
C ARG A 209 5.52 11.46 -14.95
N THR A 210 4.73 10.53 -14.42
CA THR A 210 5.11 9.10 -14.28
C THR A 210 4.62 8.19 -15.41
N LYS A 211 3.86 8.70 -16.39
CA LYS A 211 3.35 7.87 -17.52
C LYS A 211 4.42 7.40 -18.51
N VAL A 212 5.59 8.04 -18.52
CA VAL A 212 6.71 7.73 -19.44
C VAL A 212 7.95 7.30 -18.67
N GLN A 213 8.79 6.49 -19.30
CA GLN A 213 10.08 6.10 -18.75
C GLN A 213 11.05 7.28 -18.83
N ARG A 214 11.94 7.38 -17.84
CA ARG A 214 12.92 8.46 -17.73
C ARG A 214 14.25 7.89 -17.25
N TYR A 215 15.33 8.54 -17.65
CA TYR A 215 16.67 8.20 -17.17
C TYR A 215 16.79 8.48 -15.67
N ASP A 216 17.34 7.52 -14.92
CA ASP A 216 17.56 7.57 -13.47
C ASP A 216 18.88 8.25 -13.09
N LYS A 217 19.80 8.34 -14.05
CA LYS A 217 21.10 9.02 -13.97
C LYS A 217 21.43 9.73 -15.28
N ASP A 218 22.42 10.59 -15.24
CA ASP A 218 23.00 11.17 -16.46
C ASP A 218 23.62 10.05 -17.30
N VAL A 219 23.30 10.05 -18.60
CA VAL A 219 23.81 9.08 -19.57
C VAL A 219 24.84 9.76 -20.44
N PHE A 220 26.07 9.27 -20.36
CA PHE A 220 27.18 9.77 -21.14
C PHE A 220 27.47 8.82 -22.31
N GLY A 221 27.80 9.40 -23.46
CA GLY A 221 28.20 8.69 -24.65
C GLY A 221 29.65 8.26 -24.60
N ARG A 222 30.02 7.37 -25.52
CA ARG A 222 31.42 6.91 -25.66
C ARG A 222 32.32 7.96 -26.33
N LYS A 223 31.74 8.91 -27.07
CA LYS A 223 32.49 10.02 -27.67
C LYS A 223 32.91 10.99 -26.56
N LYS A 224 34.17 11.41 -26.62
CA LYS A 224 34.70 12.47 -25.79
C LYS A 224 34.55 13.81 -26.50
N ASP A 225 34.31 14.87 -25.74
CA ASP A 225 34.37 16.23 -26.24
C ASP A 225 35.83 16.65 -26.51
N LYS A 226 36.01 17.92 -26.91
CA LYS A 226 37.32 18.50 -27.23
C LYS A 226 38.28 18.51 -26.02
N ASP A 227 37.73 18.45 -24.81
CA ASP A 227 38.48 18.49 -23.55
C ASP A 227 38.71 17.08 -22.96
N GLY A 228 38.30 16.02 -23.68
CA GLY A 228 38.48 14.64 -23.28
C GLY A 228 37.42 14.11 -22.31
N ASN A 229 36.36 14.88 -22.02
CA ASN A 229 35.26 14.47 -21.15
C ASN A 229 34.19 13.69 -21.93
N PRO A 230 33.52 12.69 -21.32
CA PRO A 230 32.40 12.00 -21.96
C PRO A 230 31.27 12.97 -22.30
N VAL A 231 30.75 12.91 -23.54
CA VAL A 231 29.63 13.76 -23.96
C VAL A 231 28.34 13.30 -23.28
N LEU A 232 27.66 14.21 -22.59
CA LEU A 232 26.33 13.96 -22.01
C LEU A 232 25.29 13.76 -23.12
N LEU A 233 24.69 12.57 -23.20
CA LEU A 233 23.63 12.24 -24.16
C LEU A 233 22.24 12.57 -23.62
N HIS A 234 21.99 12.21 -22.37
CA HIS A 234 20.71 12.45 -21.71
C HIS A 234 20.93 12.83 -20.26
N ARG A 235 20.19 13.83 -19.78
CA ARG A 235 20.16 14.20 -18.37
C ARG A 235 19.27 13.24 -17.60
N LYS A 236 19.58 13.04 -16.33
CA LYS A 236 18.68 12.41 -15.37
C LYS A 236 17.31 13.10 -15.45
N GLY A 237 16.26 12.30 -15.62
CA GLY A 237 14.89 12.76 -15.76
C GLY A 237 14.44 13.09 -17.18
N ASP A 238 15.32 13.00 -18.19
CA ASP A 238 14.90 13.06 -19.59
C ASP A 238 14.04 11.85 -19.95
N ALA A 239 13.06 12.05 -20.84
CA ALA A 239 12.20 10.96 -21.29
C ALA A 239 12.99 10.02 -22.22
N ILE A 240 12.83 8.72 -21.99
CA ILE A 240 13.40 7.71 -22.89
C ILE A 240 12.47 7.62 -24.11
N VAL A 241 13.02 7.84 -25.30
CA VAL A 241 12.30 7.81 -26.57
C VAL A 241 12.68 6.56 -27.36
N GLY A 242 11.69 5.89 -27.97
CA GLY A 242 11.91 4.71 -28.80
C GLY A 242 10.61 4.21 -29.42
N ASP A 243 10.71 3.07 -30.11
CA ASP A 243 9.56 2.44 -30.75
C ASP A 243 8.83 1.50 -29.79
N TYR A 244 7.50 1.59 -29.77
CA TYR A 244 6.65 0.70 -28.98
C TYR A 244 5.30 0.46 -29.65
N VAL A 245 4.63 -0.63 -29.28
CA VAL A 245 3.25 -0.90 -29.72
C VAL A 245 2.28 -0.20 -28.78
N SER A 246 1.47 0.71 -29.32
CA SER A 246 0.48 1.46 -28.54
C SER A 246 -0.62 0.53 -28.01
N ALA A 247 -0.77 0.46 -26.69
CA ALA A 247 -1.83 -0.34 -26.06
C ALA A 247 -3.25 0.07 -26.49
N ARG A 248 -3.44 1.34 -26.88
CA ARG A 248 -4.75 1.88 -27.32
C ARG A 248 -5.11 1.46 -28.74
N THR A 249 -4.12 1.42 -29.64
CA THR A 249 -4.37 1.26 -31.08
C THR A 249 -3.82 -0.03 -31.67
N GLY A 250 -2.93 -0.73 -30.94
CA GLY A 250 -2.21 -1.90 -31.42
C GLY A 250 -1.15 -1.60 -32.49
N ARG A 251 -0.89 -0.33 -32.80
CA ARG A 251 0.02 0.08 -33.86
C ARG A 251 1.42 0.42 -33.32
N PRO A 252 2.49 0.18 -34.09
CA PRO A 252 3.81 0.71 -33.78
C PRO A 252 3.79 2.25 -33.75
N VAL A 253 4.44 2.84 -32.74
CA VAL A 253 4.55 4.27 -32.53
C VAL A 253 5.98 4.58 -32.10
N HIS A 254 6.58 5.62 -32.66
CA HIS A 254 7.83 6.21 -32.18
C HIS A 254 7.53 7.34 -31.19
N GLY A 255 8.13 7.32 -30.00
CA GLY A 255 7.94 8.40 -29.03
C GLY A 255 8.40 8.05 -27.61
N PRO A 256 8.06 8.87 -26.60
CA PRO A 256 8.37 8.58 -25.21
C PRO A 256 7.81 7.23 -24.77
N LEU A 257 8.68 6.34 -24.32
CA LEU A 257 8.31 4.97 -23.95
C LEU A 257 7.33 5.01 -22.75
N PRO A 258 6.21 4.27 -22.81
CA PRO A 258 5.28 4.20 -21.69
C PRO A 258 5.95 3.51 -20.49
N ASN A 259 5.68 4.00 -19.28
CA ASN A 259 6.22 3.40 -18.07
C ASN A 259 5.28 2.34 -17.51
N PRO A 260 5.64 1.04 -17.53
CA PRO A 260 4.81 0.00 -16.93
C PRO A 260 4.72 0.15 -15.40
N LYS A 261 5.77 0.67 -14.75
CA LYS A 261 5.79 0.87 -13.29
C LYS A 261 4.71 1.87 -12.89
N GLY A 262 3.97 1.59 -11.82
CA GLY A 262 2.91 2.47 -11.31
C GLY A 262 1.69 2.63 -12.21
N ALA A 263 1.52 1.79 -13.25
CA ALA A 263 0.32 1.79 -14.08
C ALA A 263 -0.96 1.59 -13.24
N ALA A 264 -0.91 0.71 -12.23
CA ALA A 264 -2.01 0.50 -11.29
C ALA A 264 -2.35 1.79 -10.50
N ALA A 265 -1.34 2.50 -9.98
CA ALA A 265 -1.53 3.75 -9.24
C ALA A 265 -2.14 4.86 -10.12
N ARG A 266 -1.66 5.00 -11.36
CA ARG A 266 -2.22 5.97 -12.31
C ARG A 266 -3.66 5.60 -12.72
N SER A 267 -3.93 4.31 -12.93
CA SER A 267 -5.28 3.82 -13.23
C SER A 267 -6.25 4.14 -12.09
N TYR A 268 -5.86 3.85 -10.85
CA TYR A 268 -6.63 4.19 -9.64
C TYR A 268 -6.92 5.69 -9.54
N LEU A 269 -5.90 6.54 -9.70
CA LEU A 269 -6.09 7.99 -9.68
C LEU A 269 -6.95 8.50 -10.83
N SER A 270 -6.85 7.89 -12.01
CA SER A 270 -7.73 8.23 -13.13
C SER A 270 -9.18 7.88 -12.83
N MET A 271 -9.44 6.73 -12.20
CA MET A 271 -10.80 6.34 -11.78
C MET A 271 -11.37 7.31 -10.75
N ILE A 272 -10.57 7.79 -9.78
CA ILE A 272 -11.03 8.79 -8.80
C ILE A 272 -11.31 10.15 -9.44
N TRP A 273 -10.37 10.67 -10.24
CA TRP A 273 -10.37 12.08 -10.65
C TRP A 273 -10.89 12.34 -12.08
N LYS A 274 -11.10 11.27 -12.85
CA LYS A 274 -11.77 11.22 -14.16
C LYS A 274 -12.64 9.94 -14.23
N PRO A 275 -13.63 9.80 -13.34
CA PRO A 275 -14.46 8.59 -13.31
C PRO A 275 -15.20 8.42 -14.63
N THR A 276 -15.19 7.21 -15.15
CA THR A 276 -16.12 6.78 -16.21
C THR A 276 -17.37 6.17 -15.57
N ASN A 277 -18.42 5.94 -16.36
CA ASN A 277 -19.62 5.25 -15.90
C ASN A 277 -19.26 3.93 -15.19
N GLY A 278 -19.85 3.71 -14.01
CA GLY A 278 -19.63 2.52 -13.19
C GLY A 278 -18.41 2.55 -12.27
N VAL A 279 -17.63 3.64 -12.18
CA VAL A 279 -16.63 3.74 -11.11
C VAL A 279 -17.33 4.00 -9.77
N PRO A 280 -17.13 3.16 -8.73
CA PRO A 280 -17.74 3.39 -7.41
C PRO A 280 -17.10 4.57 -6.67
N SER A 281 -17.82 5.12 -5.69
CA SER A 281 -17.26 6.17 -4.82
C SER A 281 -16.17 5.61 -3.89
N GLU A 282 -15.31 6.48 -3.34
CA GLU A 282 -14.29 6.04 -2.37
C GLU A 282 -14.94 5.36 -1.15
N GLN A 283 -16.11 5.85 -0.72
CA GLN A 283 -16.82 5.26 0.40
C GLN A 283 -17.38 3.86 0.05
N ASP A 284 -17.94 3.67 -1.14
CA ASP A 284 -18.41 2.33 -1.57
C ASP A 284 -17.24 1.33 -1.59
N VAL A 285 -16.08 1.76 -2.08
CA VAL A 285 -14.86 0.94 -2.09
C VAL A 285 -14.42 0.59 -0.68
N ARG A 286 -14.45 1.55 0.26
CA ARG A 286 -14.10 1.32 1.66
C ARG A 286 -15.03 0.30 2.31
N ASP A 287 -16.34 0.47 2.18
CA ASP A 287 -17.32 -0.45 2.76
C ASP A 287 -17.14 -1.88 2.26
N VAL A 288 -16.85 -2.07 0.97
CA VAL A 288 -16.55 -3.40 0.42
C VAL A 288 -15.22 -3.92 0.97
N CYS A 289 -14.16 -3.10 1.04
CA CYS A 289 -12.88 -3.52 1.63
C CYS A 289 -13.04 -4.01 3.08
N ASP A 290 -13.94 -3.40 3.85
CA ASP A 290 -14.17 -3.79 5.24
C ASP A 290 -14.91 -5.14 5.33
N VAL A 291 -15.70 -5.53 4.33
CA VAL A 291 -16.25 -6.90 4.21
C VAL A 291 -15.15 -7.93 3.96
N PHE A 292 -14.22 -7.64 3.05
CA PHE A 292 -13.09 -8.53 2.77
C PHE A 292 -12.25 -8.77 4.04
N ARG A 293 -11.90 -7.70 4.76
CA ARG A 293 -11.09 -7.79 5.99
C ARG A 293 -11.77 -8.58 7.12
N ALA A 294 -13.11 -8.58 7.15
CA ALA A 294 -13.85 -9.41 8.09
C ALA A 294 -13.70 -10.93 7.79
N CYS A 295 -13.11 -11.29 6.65
CA CYS A 295 -12.79 -12.65 6.23
C CYS A 295 -11.27 -12.89 6.14
N ASP A 296 -10.43 -12.15 6.88
CA ASP A 296 -8.96 -12.32 6.80
C ASP A 296 -8.49 -13.74 7.16
N ASP A 297 -9.24 -14.45 8.02
CA ASP A 297 -8.98 -15.85 8.39
C ASP A 297 -9.52 -16.89 7.37
N ASP A 298 -10.16 -16.45 6.28
CA ASP A 298 -10.66 -17.30 5.20
C ASP A 298 -10.23 -16.80 3.80
N PRO A 299 -8.97 -17.08 3.41
CA PRO A 299 -8.40 -16.62 2.15
C PRO A 299 -9.15 -17.12 0.90
N GLU A 300 -9.72 -18.32 0.96
CA GLU A 300 -10.51 -18.89 -0.15
C GLU A 300 -11.78 -18.07 -0.39
N THR A 301 -12.51 -17.75 0.68
CA THR A 301 -13.71 -16.91 0.59
C THR A 301 -13.37 -15.51 0.06
N GLN A 302 -12.28 -14.88 0.53
CA GLN A 302 -11.83 -13.60 -0.03
C GLN A 302 -11.52 -13.69 -1.53
N ALA A 303 -10.78 -14.72 -1.95
CA ALA A 303 -10.44 -14.93 -3.35
C ALA A 303 -11.70 -15.09 -4.22
N ARG A 304 -12.68 -15.88 -3.76
CA ARG A 304 -13.96 -16.09 -4.44
C ARG A 304 -14.80 -14.81 -4.48
N MET A 305 -14.85 -14.02 -3.41
CA MET A 305 -15.53 -12.71 -3.39
C MET A 305 -14.93 -11.75 -4.44
N MET A 306 -13.61 -11.69 -4.56
CA MET A 306 -12.95 -10.88 -5.59
C MET A 306 -13.24 -11.43 -6.99
N TRP A 307 -13.23 -12.75 -7.15
CA TRP A 307 -13.57 -13.42 -8.40
C TRP A 307 -15.00 -13.08 -8.84
N ASP A 308 -15.97 -13.14 -7.94
CA ASP A 308 -17.38 -12.77 -8.17
C ASP A 308 -17.51 -11.30 -8.59
N MET A 309 -16.80 -10.39 -7.91
CA MET A 309 -16.75 -8.98 -8.31
C MET A 309 -16.18 -8.79 -9.72
N CYS A 310 -15.21 -9.61 -10.12
CA CYS A 310 -14.58 -9.50 -11.42
C CYS A 310 -15.45 -10.07 -12.55
N TYR A 311 -16.11 -11.20 -12.32
CA TYR A 311 -16.67 -12.04 -13.38
C TYR A 311 -18.17 -12.37 -13.23
N GLY A 312 -18.76 -12.01 -12.11
CA GLY A 312 -20.16 -12.19 -11.79
C GLY A 312 -20.47 -13.53 -11.09
N THR A 313 -21.58 -13.58 -10.36
CA THR A 313 -22.05 -14.74 -9.57
C THR A 313 -22.61 -15.90 -10.40
N GLY A 314 -22.06 -16.17 -11.60
CA GLY A 314 -22.65 -17.06 -12.60
C GLY A 314 -21.77 -18.21 -13.07
N ALA A 315 -20.57 -18.41 -12.52
CA ALA A 315 -19.77 -19.60 -12.84
C ALA A 315 -19.76 -20.63 -11.71
N ALA A 316 -19.42 -21.86 -12.06
CA ALA A 316 -19.40 -23.05 -11.22
C ALA A 316 -18.38 -23.01 -10.04
N THR A 317 -17.82 -21.84 -9.70
CA THR A 317 -16.71 -21.64 -8.78
C THR A 317 -17.12 -21.43 -7.30
N ASN A 318 -18.42 -21.46 -6.98
CA ASN A 318 -18.93 -21.49 -5.60
C ASN A 318 -19.79 -22.74 -5.31
N PRO A 319 -19.23 -23.96 -5.46
CA PRO A 319 -20.00 -25.21 -5.30
C PRO A 319 -20.53 -25.41 -3.88
N ASP A 320 -19.83 -24.90 -2.86
CA ASP A 320 -20.14 -25.15 -1.45
C ASP A 320 -21.01 -24.06 -0.79
N GLY A 321 -21.26 -22.95 -1.50
CA GLY A 321 -22.06 -21.82 -1.01
C GLY A 321 -21.39 -20.97 0.08
N ASP A 322 -20.10 -21.16 0.34
CA ASP A 322 -19.39 -20.52 1.47
C ASP A 322 -19.36 -18.98 1.36
N VAL A 323 -19.27 -18.43 0.14
CA VAL A 323 -19.38 -16.98 -0.09
C VAL A 323 -20.75 -16.44 0.31
N GLU A 324 -21.83 -17.15 -0.02
CA GLU A 324 -23.20 -16.73 0.32
C GLU A 324 -23.48 -16.88 1.82
N PHE A 325 -22.88 -17.90 2.45
CA PHE A 325 -22.90 -18.06 3.89
C PHE A 325 -22.19 -16.90 4.60
N ALA A 326 -20.96 -16.56 4.18
CA ALA A 326 -20.20 -15.44 4.73
C ALA A 326 -20.95 -14.10 4.54
N LYS A 327 -21.47 -13.83 3.33
CA LYS A 327 -22.30 -12.64 3.05
C LYS A 327 -23.54 -12.58 3.94
N ARG A 328 -24.20 -13.70 4.22
CA ARG A 328 -25.38 -13.73 5.10
C ARG A 328 -25.04 -13.36 6.54
N ILE A 329 -23.96 -13.92 7.09
CA ILE A 329 -23.50 -13.61 8.45
C ILE A 329 -23.09 -12.13 8.55
N LEU A 330 -22.24 -11.68 7.65
CA LEU A 330 -21.76 -10.30 7.65
C LEU A 330 -22.89 -9.30 7.34
N GLY A 331 -23.81 -9.65 6.44
CA GLY A 331 -24.95 -8.82 6.07
C GLY A 331 -25.96 -8.62 7.22
N GLY A 332 -25.98 -9.53 8.19
CA GLY A 332 -26.72 -9.37 9.44
C GLY A 332 -26.12 -8.33 10.39
N ARG A 333 -24.84 -7.99 10.24
CA ARG A 333 -24.13 -7.02 11.08
C ARG A 333 -24.31 -5.60 10.53
N LYS A 334 -24.75 -4.67 11.38
CA LYS A 334 -24.95 -3.25 10.99
C LYS A 334 -23.72 -2.63 10.32
N ALA A 335 -22.52 -2.97 10.81
CA ALA A 335 -21.25 -2.46 10.29
C ALA A 335 -20.95 -2.89 8.84
N HIS A 336 -21.41 -4.08 8.41
CA HIS A 336 -21.06 -4.65 7.11
C HIS A 336 -22.24 -4.72 6.13
N LYS A 337 -23.47 -4.47 6.58
CA LYS A 337 -24.69 -4.57 5.77
C LYS A 337 -24.61 -3.80 4.45
N ARG A 338 -24.12 -2.55 4.48
CA ARG A 338 -23.96 -1.75 3.25
C ARG A 338 -22.88 -2.33 2.33
N GLY A 339 -21.72 -2.71 2.90
CA GLY A 339 -20.62 -3.33 2.15
C GLY A 339 -21.05 -4.62 1.45
N VAL A 340 -21.79 -5.50 2.13
CA VAL A 340 -22.34 -6.74 1.55
C VAL A 340 -23.35 -6.42 0.45
N GLY A 341 -24.23 -5.43 0.65
CA GLY A 341 -25.17 -5.00 -0.39
C GLY A 341 -24.47 -4.47 -1.65
N LEU A 342 -23.38 -3.73 -1.49
CA LEU A 342 -22.54 -3.25 -2.60
C LEU A 342 -21.79 -4.40 -3.28
N LEU A 343 -21.23 -5.34 -2.49
CA LEU A 343 -20.56 -6.52 -3.01
C LEU A 343 -21.50 -7.36 -3.88
N ASN A 344 -22.73 -7.59 -3.44
CA ASN A 344 -23.76 -8.28 -4.23
C ASN A 344 -24.11 -7.52 -5.51
N ARG A 345 -24.24 -6.19 -5.44
CA ARG A 345 -24.50 -5.35 -6.62
C ARG A 345 -23.35 -5.41 -7.64
N PHE A 346 -22.10 -5.34 -7.17
CA PHE A 346 -20.92 -5.40 -8.04
C PHE A 346 -20.68 -6.81 -8.61
N SER A 347 -21.15 -7.84 -7.93
CA SER A 347 -21.03 -9.22 -8.38
C SER A 347 -22.22 -9.67 -9.26
N ALA A 348 -23.30 -8.89 -9.34
CA ALA A 348 -24.46 -9.27 -10.13
C ALA A 348 -24.15 -9.34 -11.64
N GLY A 349 -24.80 -10.30 -12.32
CA GLY A 349 -24.71 -10.44 -13.77
C GLY A 349 -23.30 -10.83 -14.24
N LYS A 350 -22.59 -9.90 -14.88
CA LYS A 350 -21.25 -10.13 -15.47
C LYS A 350 -20.09 -9.63 -14.59
N GLY A 351 -20.38 -9.25 -13.35
CA GLY A 351 -19.42 -8.59 -12.47
C GLY A 351 -19.16 -7.13 -12.84
N GLN A 352 -18.31 -6.47 -12.06
CA GLN A 352 -17.96 -5.06 -12.17
C GLN A 352 -16.44 -4.87 -12.04
N GLY A 353 -15.77 -4.83 -13.19
CA GLY A 353 -14.30 -4.74 -13.25
C GLY A 353 -13.68 -3.44 -12.73
N ASN A 354 -14.37 -2.29 -12.79
CA ASN A 354 -13.86 -1.03 -12.24
C ASN A 354 -13.87 -1.04 -10.70
N ALA A 355 -14.92 -1.58 -10.08
CA ALA A 355 -15.07 -1.78 -8.66
C ALA A 355 -14.05 -2.80 -8.18
N ALA A 356 -13.88 -3.93 -8.89
CA ALA A 356 -12.83 -4.90 -8.61
C ALA A 356 -11.43 -4.25 -8.60
N ARG A 357 -11.09 -3.43 -9.60
CA ARG A 357 -9.79 -2.70 -9.62
C ARG A 357 -9.64 -1.73 -8.46
N MET A 358 -10.68 -0.94 -8.17
CA MET A 358 -10.66 0.04 -7.09
C MET A 358 -10.49 -0.64 -5.73
N VAL A 359 -11.24 -1.72 -5.47
CA VAL A 359 -11.15 -2.54 -4.26
C VAL A 359 -9.79 -3.22 -4.19
N ALA A 360 -9.36 -3.93 -5.24
CA ALA A 360 -8.07 -4.61 -5.27
C ALA A 360 -6.88 -3.66 -5.05
N TYR A 361 -6.91 -2.44 -5.62
CA TYR A 361 -5.84 -1.46 -5.41
C TYR A 361 -5.67 -1.09 -3.93
N ARG A 362 -6.73 -1.15 -3.12
CA ARG A 362 -6.70 -0.91 -1.68
C ARG A 362 -6.14 -2.08 -0.86
N LYS A 363 -5.76 -3.18 -1.51
CA LYS A 363 -5.23 -4.40 -0.90
C LYS A 363 -6.07 -4.94 0.28
N PRO A 364 -7.37 -5.22 0.09
CA PRO A 364 -8.21 -5.75 1.17
C PRO A 364 -8.12 -7.28 1.31
N MET A 365 -7.54 -7.99 0.36
CA MET A 365 -7.31 -9.44 0.47
C MET A 365 -5.99 -9.70 1.20
N THR A 366 -5.88 -10.86 1.84
CA THR A 366 -4.59 -11.40 2.27
C THR A 366 -3.71 -11.74 1.07
N THR A 367 -2.40 -11.91 1.28
CA THR A 367 -1.48 -12.31 0.21
C THR A 367 -1.81 -13.72 -0.30
N GLU A 368 -2.26 -14.60 0.60
CA GLU A 368 -2.71 -15.94 0.27
C GLU A 368 -3.97 -15.92 -0.59
N ALA A 369 -4.99 -15.15 -0.21
CA ALA A 369 -6.21 -14.97 -1.00
C ALA A 369 -5.89 -14.45 -2.41
N ALA A 370 -4.96 -13.50 -2.52
CA ALA A 370 -4.52 -13.00 -3.81
C ALA A 370 -3.81 -14.07 -4.67
N ARG A 371 -3.04 -15.00 -4.07
CA ARG A 371 -2.46 -16.15 -4.78
C ARG A 371 -3.54 -17.12 -5.25
N ILE A 372 -4.47 -17.49 -4.39
CA ILE A 372 -5.61 -18.37 -4.72
C ILE A 372 -6.40 -17.76 -5.89
N PHE A 373 -6.70 -16.46 -5.85
CA PHE A 373 -7.40 -15.77 -6.95
C PHE A 373 -6.67 -15.89 -8.29
N LEU A 374 -5.33 -15.85 -8.29
CA LEU A 374 -4.53 -15.94 -9.52
C LEU A 374 -4.59 -17.35 -10.13
N GLU A 375 -4.78 -18.37 -9.30
CA GLU A 375 -4.94 -19.78 -9.70
C GLU A 375 -6.36 -20.10 -10.20
N MET A 376 -7.39 -19.38 -9.72
CA MET A 376 -8.78 -19.60 -10.12
C MET A 376 -9.01 -19.38 -11.62
N GLU A 377 -9.66 -20.34 -12.28
CA GLU A 377 -9.94 -20.25 -13.72
C GLU A 377 -10.78 -19.00 -14.08
N PRO A 378 -10.50 -18.37 -15.24
CA PRO A 378 -11.28 -17.26 -15.75
C PRO A 378 -12.76 -17.63 -15.94
N GLY A 379 -13.68 -16.88 -15.31
CA GLY A 379 -15.14 -17.11 -15.46
C GLY A 379 -15.73 -16.70 -16.82
N ASP A 380 -15.00 -15.96 -17.64
CA ASP A 380 -15.51 -15.45 -18.91
C ASP A 380 -14.72 -16.01 -20.10
N GLY A 381 -15.34 -16.92 -20.86
CA GLY A 381 -14.80 -17.44 -22.13
C GLY A 381 -14.69 -16.38 -23.25
N ARG A 382 -15.07 -15.12 -22.99
CA ARG A 382 -14.94 -14.01 -23.94
C ARG A 382 -13.49 -13.57 -24.13
N ARG A 383 -13.18 -13.14 -25.35
CA ARG A 383 -11.85 -12.65 -25.76
C ARG A 383 -11.59 -11.23 -25.23
N ALA A 384 -10.32 -10.95 -24.91
CA ALA A 384 -9.85 -9.65 -24.45
C ALA A 384 -10.01 -8.58 -25.53
N ASN A 385 -10.29 -7.34 -25.10
CA ASN A 385 -10.32 -6.18 -25.99
C ASN A 385 -8.90 -5.60 -26.13
N THR A 386 -8.02 -6.34 -26.80
CA THR A 386 -6.63 -5.96 -27.07
C THR A 386 -6.25 -6.33 -28.52
N GLY A 387 -5.31 -5.59 -29.10
CA GLY A 387 -4.65 -5.95 -30.35
C GLY A 387 -3.60 -7.07 -30.18
N TYR A 388 -3.26 -7.43 -28.94
CA TYR A 388 -2.29 -8.49 -28.66
C TYR A 388 -2.93 -9.87 -28.82
N THR A 389 -2.41 -10.66 -29.75
CA THR A 389 -2.82 -12.06 -29.98
C THR A 389 -1.70 -13.00 -29.57
N ARG A 390 -2.06 -14.21 -29.14
CA ARG A 390 -1.11 -15.31 -28.95
C ARG A 390 -1.42 -16.38 -29.99
N ARG A 391 -0.37 -16.89 -30.64
CA ARG A 391 -0.46 -18.04 -31.53
C ARG A 391 -0.80 -19.28 -30.71
N LYS A 392 -1.97 -19.88 -30.95
CA LYS A 392 -2.41 -21.14 -30.32
C LYS A 392 -2.80 -22.14 -31.40
N ARG A 393 -2.40 -23.40 -31.22
CA ARG A 393 -2.79 -24.48 -32.12
C ARG A 393 -4.28 -24.82 -31.90
N GLY A 394 -5.07 -24.71 -32.95
CA GLY A 394 -6.50 -25.03 -32.95
C GLY A 394 -6.77 -26.53 -33.00
N LYS A 395 -8.03 -26.93 -32.81
CA LYS A 395 -8.48 -28.33 -32.96
C LYS A 395 -8.30 -28.86 -34.39
N ASP A 396 -8.16 -27.96 -35.36
CA ASP A 396 -7.85 -28.23 -36.76
C ASP A 396 -6.33 -28.39 -37.03
N GLY A 397 -5.49 -28.38 -35.98
CA GLY A 397 -4.04 -28.53 -36.08
C GLY A 397 -3.30 -27.30 -36.60
N ARG A 398 -4.01 -26.22 -37.00
CA ARG A 398 -3.42 -24.98 -37.51
C ARG A 398 -3.14 -23.98 -36.39
N MET A 399 -2.18 -23.10 -36.60
CA MET A 399 -1.86 -22.04 -35.65
C MET A 399 -2.73 -20.81 -35.92
N HIS A 400 -3.57 -20.46 -34.95
CA HIS A 400 -4.46 -19.30 -35.03
C HIS A 400 -3.96 -18.18 -34.12
N ASP A 401 -4.14 -16.94 -34.57
CA ASP A 401 -3.96 -15.76 -33.72
C ASP A 401 -5.20 -15.61 -32.82
N VAL A 402 -5.08 -16.12 -31.60
CA VAL A 402 -6.16 -16.10 -30.63
C VAL A 402 -5.94 -14.90 -29.70
N ARG A 403 -6.92 -14.01 -29.64
CA ARG A 403 -6.95 -12.99 -28.58
C ARG A 403 -7.04 -13.70 -27.23
N PRO A 404 -6.20 -13.34 -26.24
CA PRO A 404 -6.27 -13.96 -24.91
C PRO A 404 -7.68 -13.79 -24.33
N ALA A 405 -8.11 -14.67 -23.42
CA ALA A 405 -9.36 -14.45 -22.68
C ALA A 405 -9.29 -13.09 -21.96
N ARG A 406 -10.44 -12.46 -21.70
CA ARG A 406 -10.59 -11.09 -21.14
C ARG A 406 -10.03 -10.91 -19.71
N LEU A 407 -9.18 -11.82 -19.26
CA LEU A 407 -8.78 -12.05 -17.88
C LEU A 407 -7.28 -11.91 -17.59
N THR A 408 -6.48 -11.46 -18.56
CA THR A 408 -5.09 -11.10 -18.31
C THR A 408 -4.98 -9.77 -17.57
N GLU A 409 -5.92 -8.84 -17.75
CA GLU A 409 -5.80 -7.48 -17.18
C GLU A 409 -5.96 -7.46 -15.66
N MET A 410 -6.98 -8.15 -15.11
CA MET A 410 -7.16 -8.19 -13.65
C MET A 410 -6.11 -9.05 -12.97
N ARG A 411 -5.71 -10.18 -13.56
CA ARG A 411 -4.58 -10.98 -13.04
C ARG A 411 -3.27 -10.19 -13.05
N ASN A 412 -2.93 -9.53 -14.16
CA ASN A 412 -1.76 -8.65 -14.22
C ASN A 412 -1.87 -7.50 -13.21
N PHE A 413 -3.07 -6.98 -12.97
CA PHE A 413 -3.30 -5.94 -11.98
C PHE A 413 -3.12 -6.47 -10.55
N ILE A 414 -3.64 -7.66 -10.21
CA ILE A 414 -3.42 -8.32 -8.91
C ILE A 414 -1.94 -8.63 -8.71
N HIS A 415 -1.26 -9.26 -9.69
CA HIS A 415 0.19 -9.48 -9.65
C HIS A 415 0.95 -8.17 -9.37
N SER A 416 0.64 -7.11 -10.12
CA SER A 416 1.32 -5.82 -9.96
C SER A 416 1.02 -5.15 -8.63
N VAL A 417 -0.21 -5.26 -8.10
CA VAL A 417 -0.59 -4.60 -6.85
C VAL A 417 -0.05 -5.39 -5.68
N TYR A 418 -0.28 -6.70 -5.63
CA TYR A 418 0.09 -7.56 -4.51
C TYR A 418 1.56 -7.99 -4.52
N GLU A 419 2.29 -7.74 -5.62
CA GLU A 419 3.71 -8.09 -5.77
C GLU A 419 3.94 -9.61 -5.65
N ILE A 420 3.06 -10.38 -6.31
CA ILE A 420 3.05 -11.87 -6.36
C ILE A 420 3.78 -12.36 -7.60
#